data_AF-A0A662KLG1-F1
#
_entry.id   AF-A0A662KLG1-F1
#
_cell.length_a   1.000
_cell.length_b   1.000
_cell.length_c   1.000
_cell.angle_alpha   90.00
_cell.angle_beta   90.00
_cell.angle_gamma   90.00
#
_symmetry.space_group_name_H-M   'P 1'
#
loop_
_entity.id
_entity.type
_entity.pdbx_description
1 polymer ?
#
loop_
_entity_poly.entity_id
_entity_poly.type
_entity_poly.pdbx_seq_one_letter_code
_entity_poly.pdbx_strand_id
1 'polypeptide(L)'
;LHQFEIVENVPPIADFKYSPLHPTTNDIIQFTDLSTDADGSVVNWTWTFGDGETSTEQNPEHKYADDGTYNVTLTVEDDGGASDTVTKIIKVRKPASPHPPSSPIPPETVLIFDGPHEWNITHWEITKETKILFEVHTHGCGLKETKYKIDDGNWTIFTDPFTINKEGMHELFYYSVDECNAYEPVNAAWIEVVNNIAPTTDYVLTPSSPDGDNGWYVSNVTITFTAKDDITGVDSTYYKVDNNGWMKYSDSITITNNGKHIIKYYSIDRAGNKEEAKSITFKIDKTNPMVNFEKPTYGHLYILGKEIMPLKHTVIIGKAMIKINAHDEISGMEKVEFYVDGELKKVIDNEPYEWILDEKIIGTCVIKVIAYDNAGNTASDEQCVWIFNV
;
A
#
# COMPACT_ATOMS: atom_id res chain seq x y z
N LEU A 1 -33.58 4.64 36.62
CA LEU A 1 -33.97 3.43 35.87
C LEU A 1 -32.70 2.99 35.16
N HIS A 2 -32.00 1.97 35.68
CA HIS A 2 -30.87 1.39 34.95
C HIS A 2 -31.46 0.56 33.80
N GLN A 3 -31.11 0.96 32.59
CA GLN A 3 -31.44 0.25 31.36
C GLN A 3 -30.62 -1.04 31.37
N PHE A 4 -31.29 -2.20 31.45
CA PHE A 4 -30.66 -3.49 31.24
C PHE A 4 -30.44 -3.63 29.73
N GLU A 5 -29.18 -3.58 29.31
CA GLU A 5 -28.79 -3.95 27.96
C GLU A 5 -28.81 -5.48 27.92
N ILE A 6 -29.69 -6.05 27.09
CA ILE A 6 -29.69 -7.49 26.81
C ILE A 6 -28.56 -7.69 25.81
N VAL A 7 -27.41 -8.16 26.28
CA VAL A 7 -26.37 -8.66 25.39
C VAL A 7 -26.89 -9.99 24.83
N GLU A 8 -27.10 -10.07 23.52
CA GLU A 8 -27.44 -11.34 22.87
C GLU A 8 -26.23 -12.27 22.95
N ASN A 9 -26.46 -13.49 23.44
CA ASN A 9 -25.44 -14.54 23.54
C ASN A 9 -25.03 -15.01 22.14
N VAL A 10 -23.74 -14.98 21.84
CA VAL A 10 -23.18 -15.52 20.59
C VAL A 10 -22.77 -16.98 20.84
N PRO A 11 -23.15 -17.93 19.96
CA PRO A 11 -22.73 -19.32 20.13
C PRO A 11 -21.20 -19.47 20.10
N PRO A 12 -20.63 -20.45 20.82
CA PRO A 12 -19.19 -20.74 20.76
C PRO A 12 -18.80 -21.22 19.35
N ILE A 13 -17.50 -21.29 19.09
CA ILE A 13 -16.94 -21.92 17.89
C ILE A 13 -16.23 -23.20 18.34
N ALA A 14 -16.75 -24.35 17.92
CA ALA A 14 -16.21 -25.65 18.28
C ALA A 14 -14.97 -25.98 17.43
N ASP A 15 -13.86 -26.35 18.07
CA ASP A 15 -12.70 -26.92 17.38
C ASP A 15 -11.91 -27.87 18.28
N PHE A 16 -11.19 -28.80 17.69
CA PHE A 16 -10.30 -29.68 18.43
C PHE A 16 -9.15 -30.21 17.58
N LYS A 17 -8.10 -30.69 18.25
CA LYS A 17 -7.04 -31.49 17.64
C LYS A 17 -6.93 -32.85 18.32
N TYR A 18 -6.23 -33.78 17.69
CA TYR A 18 -5.98 -35.10 18.26
C TYR A 18 -4.55 -35.55 18.00
N SER A 19 -4.04 -36.44 18.86
CA SER A 19 -2.71 -37.03 18.73
C SER A 19 -2.74 -38.51 19.11
N PRO A 20 -2.08 -39.41 18.36
CA PRO A 20 -1.29 -39.13 17.15
C PRO A 20 -2.16 -38.85 15.91
N LEU A 21 -1.60 -38.13 14.91
CA LEU A 21 -2.30 -37.81 13.64
C LEU A 21 -2.59 -39.05 12.77
N HIS A 22 -1.88 -40.17 13.01
CA HIS A 22 -2.05 -41.43 12.29
C HIS A 22 -2.20 -42.60 13.28
N PRO A 23 -3.32 -42.66 14.02
CA PRO A 23 -3.48 -43.65 15.08
C PRO A 23 -3.73 -45.06 14.54
N THR A 24 -3.26 -46.04 15.29
CA THR A 24 -3.54 -47.47 15.07
C THR A 24 -4.49 -48.01 16.15
N THR A 25 -5.04 -49.21 15.95
CA THR A 25 -5.88 -49.87 16.99
C THR A 25 -5.11 -50.23 18.26
N ASN A 26 -3.78 -50.02 18.30
CA ASN A 26 -2.98 -50.14 19.53
C ASN A 26 -2.85 -48.83 20.31
N ASP A 27 -3.05 -47.69 19.67
CA ASP A 27 -2.80 -46.37 20.25
C ASP A 27 -3.99 -45.88 21.06
N ILE A 28 -3.70 -45.09 22.10
CA ILE A 28 -4.69 -44.25 22.78
C ILE A 28 -4.60 -42.87 22.16
N ILE A 29 -5.72 -42.38 21.62
CA ILE A 29 -5.81 -41.07 20.98
C ILE A 29 -6.18 -40.04 22.03
N GLN A 30 -5.35 -39.03 22.15
CA GLN A 30 -5.55 -37.86 23.00
C GLN A 30 -6.28 -36.79 22.21
N PHE A 31 -7.46 -36.38 22.67
CA PHE A 31 -8.20 -35.27 22.10
C PHE A 31 -7.93 -34.01 22.92
N THR A 32 -7.72 -32.88 22.25
CA THR A 32 -7.53 -31.59 22.89
C THR A 32 -8.51 -30.58 22.32
N ASP A 33 -9.35 -30.04 23.19
CA ASP A 33 -10.27 -28.97 22.90
C ASP A 33 -9.53 -27.68 22.50
N LEU A 34 -10.03 -27.03 21.45
CA LEU A 34 -9.56 -25.73 20.95
C LEU A 34 -10.73 -24.75 20.79
N SER A 35 -11.90 -25.10 21.34
CA SER A 35 -13.12 -24.30 21.19
C SER A 35 -12.96 -22.94 21.85
N THR A 36 -13.60 -21.93 21.27
CA THR A 36 -13.53 -20.55 21.75
C THR A 36 -14.92 -19.96 21.82
N ASP A 37 -15.10 -19.02 22.73
CA ASP A 37 -16.32 -18.24 22.84
C ASP A 37 -15.98 -16.75 22.94
N ALA A 38 -16.70 -15.91 22.20
CA ALA A 38 -16.34 -14.51 21.98
C ALA A 38 -16.87 -13.58 23.08
N ASP A 39 -17.98 -13.94 23.69
CA ASP A 39 -18.69 -13.17 24.72
C ASP A 39 -18.86 -13.93 26.05
N GLY A 40 -18.51 -15.22 26.11
CA GLY A 40 -18.60 -16.05 27.31
C GLY A 40 -17.46 -17.05 27.50
N SER A 41 -17.79 -18.22 28.04
CA SER A 41 -16.88 -19.35 28.22
C SER A 41 -17.58 -20.68 27.95
N VAL A 42 -16.87 -21.61 27.32
CA VAL A 42 -17.36 -22.98 27.13
C VAL A 42 -17.39 -23.71 28.49
N VAL A 43 -18.56 -24.26 28.84
CA VAL A 43 -18.80 -24.92 30.13
C VAL A 43 -19.15 -26.41 30.01
N ASN A 44 -19.48 -26.90 28.82
CA ASN A 44 -19.86 -28.29 28.60
C ASN A 44 -19.26 -28.84 27.30
N TRP A 45 -18.83 -30.11 27.33
CA TRP A 45 -18.28 -30.83 26.17
C TRP A 45 -19.01 -32.16 26.02
N THR A 46 -19.43 -32.48 24.81
CA THR A 46 -20.01 -33.78 24.46
C THR A 46 -19.31 -34.32 23.22
N TRP A 47 -18.64 -35.45 23.37
CA TRP A 47 -17.92 -36.14 22.31
C TRP A 47 -18.69 -37.37 21.85
N THR A 48 -18.73 -37.60 20.55
CA THR A 48 -19.08 -38.91 19.96
C THR A 48 -17.95 -39.36 19.06
N PHE A 49 -17.40 -40.55 19.29
CA PHE A 49 -16.22 -41.03 18.55
C PHE A 49 -16.57 -41.76 17.25
N GLY A 50 -17.85 -41.95 16.93
CA GLY A 50 -18.28 -42.58 15.67
C GLY A 50 -18.22 -44.12 15.68
N ASP A 51 -17.79 -44.74 16.78
CA ASP A 51 -17.86 -46.17 17.05
C ASP A 51 -18.96 -46.57 18.05
N GLY A 52 -19.71 -45.58 18.54
CA GLY A 52 -20.78 -45.74 19.52
C GLY A 52 -20.40 -45.32 20.94
N GLU A 53 -19.12 -45.03 21.20
CA GLU A 53 -18.68 -44.48 22.49
C GLU A 53 -18.75 -42.94 22.53
N THR A 54 -18.85 -42.40 23.75
CA THR A 54 -19.02 -40.97 24.02
C THR A 54 -18.23 -40.53 25.25
N SER A 55 -17.86 -39.25 25.33
CA SER A 55 -17.23 -38.66 26.52
C SER A 55 -17.77 -37.27 26.82
N THR A 56 -17.70 -36.85 28.09
CA THR A 56 -18.02 -35.48 28.53
C THR A 56 -16.81 -34.75 29.13
N GLU A 57 -15.61 -35.31 29.02
CA GLU A 57 -14.39 -34.63 29.44
C GLU A 57 -14.00 -33.56 28.41
N GLN A 58 -13.37 -32.47 28.86
CA GLN A 58 -12.87 -31.44 27.94
C GLN A 58 -11.79 -31.99 26.99
N ASN A 59 -10.88 -32.83 27.52
CA ASN A 59 -9.76 -33.40 26.76
C ASN A 59 -9.71 -34.92 26.96
N PRO A 60 -10.60 -35.70 26.30
CA PRO A 60 -10.70 -37.13 26.55
C PRO A 60 -9.60 -37.94 25.87
N GLU A 61 -9.40 -39.15 26.39
CA GLU A 61 -8.66 -40.22 25.74
C GLU A 61 -9.64 -41.22 25.11
N HIS A 62 -9.35 -41.71 23.90
CA HIS A 62 -10.14 -42.77 23.27
C HIS A 62 -9.29 -43.78 22.52
N LYS A 63 -9.70 -45.05 22.53
CA LYS A 63 -9.02 -46.14 21.80
C LYS A 63 -10.03 -46.97 21.03
N TYR A 64 -9.85 -47.00 19.71
CA TYR A 64 -10.70 -47.78 18.82
C TYR A 64 -10.29 -49.25 18.78
N ALA A 65 -11.29 -50.15 18.84
CA ALA A 65 -11.08 -51.59 18.80
C ALA A 65 -10.71 -52.10 17.40
N ASP A 66 -11.35 -51.55 16.37
CA ASP A 66 -11.19 -51.93 14.97
C ASP A 66 -10.56 -50.79 14.16
N ASP A 67 -9.96 -51.14 13.03
CA ASP A 67 -9.50 -50.17 12.05
C ASP A 67 -10.66 -49.68 11.19
N GLY A 68 -10.60 -48.42 10.77
CA GLY A 68 -11.71 -47.81 10.05
C GLY A 68 -11.62 -46.31 9.94
N THR A 69 -12.68 -45.73 9.41
CA THR A 69 -12.86 -44.28 9.33
C THR A 69 -14.00 -43.89 10.26
N TYR A 70 -13.67 -43.03 11.22
CA TYR A 70 -14.57 -42.62 12.29
C TYR A 70 -14.82 -41.13 12.21
N ASN A 71 -16.09 -40.74 12.28
CA ASN A 71 -16.48 -39.33 12.38
C ASN A 71 -16.49 -38.96 13.86
N VAL A 72 -15.48 -38.23 14.31
CA VAL A 72 -15.43 -37.71 15.68
C VAL A 72 -16.09 -36.36 15.71
N THR A 73 -17.12 -36.24 16.54
CA THR A 73 -17.90 -35.02 16.70
C THR A 73 -17.71 -34.49 18.11
N LEU A 74 -17.37 -33.21 18.23
CA LEU A 74 -17.39 -32.45 19.47
C LEU A 74 -18.54 -31.45 19.40
N THR A 75 -19.41 -31.49 20.41
CA THR A 75 -20.42 -30.45 20.67
C THR A 75 -20.04 -29.73 21.95
N VAL A 76 -19.96 -28.40 21.90
CA VAL A 76 -19.67 -27.55 23.06
C VAL A 76 -20.85 -26.64 23.37
N GLU A 77 -21.07 -26.34 24.64
CA GLU A 77 -22.10 -25.41 25.14
C GLU A 77 -21.42 -24.31 25.98
N ASP A 78 -21.81 -23.06 25.76
CA ASP A 78 -21.34 -21.89 26.51
C ASP A 78 -22.15 -21.65 27.81
N ASP A 79 -21.74 -20.68 28.62
CA ASP A 79 -22.41 -20.30 29.86
C ASP A 79 -23.75 -19.57 29.65
N GLY A 80 -24.05 -19.16 28.41
CA GLY A 80 -25.34 -18.64 27.97
C GLY A 80 -26.34 -19.70 27.46
N GLY A 81 -25.90 -20.96 27.35
CA GLY A 81 -26.67 -22.11 26.88
C GLY A 81 -26.76 -22.24 25.35
N ALA A 82 -25.95 -21.52 24.58
CA ALA A 82 -25.83 -21.77 23.14
C ALA A 82 -24.72 -22.79 22.86
N SER A 83 -24.82 -23.45 21.71
CA SER A 83 -23.96 -24.58 21.36
C SER A 83 -23.49 -24.56 19.92
N ASP A 84 -22.30 -25.09 19.67
CA ASP A 84 -21.76 -25.33 18.33
C ASP A 84 -21.16 -26.74 18.23
N THR A 85 -20.99 -27.22 17.00
CA THR A 85 -20.58 -28.60 16.72
C THR A 85 -19.57 -28.68 15.58
N VAL A 86 -18.47 -29.38 15.81
CA VAL A 86 -17.45 -29.69 14.80
C VAL A 86 -17.31 -31.19 14.62
N THR A 87 -17.13 -31.65 13.39
CA THR A 87 -16.85 -33.06 13.06
C THR A 87 -15.57 -33.18 12.27
N LYS A 88 -14.64 -34.04 12.72
CA LYS A 88 -13.42 -34.40 11.99
C LYS A 88 -13.36 -35.89 11.73
N ILE A 89 -12.88 -36.25 10.55
CA ILE A 89 -12.71 -37.64 10.13
C ILE A 89 -11.36 -38.14 10.63
N ILE A 90 -11.35 -39.24 11.39
CA ILE A 90 -10.15 -39.91 11.87
C ILE A 90 -10.05 -41.29 11.22
N LYS A 91 -8.90 -41.59 10.61
CA LYS A 91 -8.62 -42.89 10.01
C LYS A 91 -7.72 -43.70 10.94
N VAL A 92 -8.30 -44.68 11.62
CA VAL A 92 -7.59 -45.62 12.49
C VAL A 92 -7.12 -46.80 11.65
N ARG A 93 -5.86 -47.18 11.80
CA ARG A 93 -5.22 -48.25 11.01
C ARG A 93 -4.98 -49.49 11.87
N LYS A 94 -4.85 -50.68 11.26
CA LYS A 94 -4.32 -51.83 12.02
C LYS A 94 -2.86 -51.56 12.41
N PRO A 95 -2.41 -52.06 13.58
CA PRO A 95 -1.02 -51.96 13.96
C PRO A 95 -0.18 -52.82 13.00
N ALA A 96 1.04 -52.39 12.71
CA ALA A 96 1.94 -53.19 11.90
C ALA A 96 2.18 -54.57 12.55
N SER A 97 1.94 -55.65 11.80
CA SER A 97 2.15 -57.02 12.27
C SER A 97 3.65 -57.32 12.44
N PRO A 98 4.10 -58.06 13.48
CA PRO A 98 5.51 -58.33 13.73
C PRO A 98 6.15 -59.41 12.81
N HIS A 99 5.55 -59.73 11.65
CA HIS A 99 6.13 -60.65 10.66
C HIS A 99 6.83 -59.87 9.52
N PRO A 100 7.86 -60.45 8.87
CA PRO A 100 8.74 -59.72 7.95
C PRO A 100 8.01 -59.28 6.67
N PRO A 101 8.50 -58.23 5.99
CA PRO A 101 7.69 -57.38 5.12
C PRO A 101 7.32 -58.08 3.82
N SER A 102 6.02 -58.18 3.52
CA SER A 102 5.56 -58.36 2.16
C SER A 102 5.49 -56.98 1.49
N SER A 103 6.60 -56.58 0.88
CA SER A 103 6.85 -55.32 0.16
C SER A 103 6.84 -54.05 1.02
N PRO A 104 7.84 -53.17 0.86
CA PRO A 104 7.89 -51.92 1.60
C PRO A 104 6.75 -50.99 1.15
N ILE A 105 6.06 -50.36 2.10
CA ILE A 105 4.93 -49.46 1.82
C ILE A 105 5.51 -48.17 1.24
N PRO A 106 5.09 -47.73 0.04
CA PRO A 106 5.62 -46.51 -0.54
C PRO A 106 5.31 -45.28 0.32
N PRO A 107 6.17 -44.24 0.29
CA PRO A 107 5.83 -42.95 0.86
C PRO A 107 4.64 -42.32 0.13
N GLU A 108 4.00 -41.32 0.74
CA GLU A 108 2.95 -40.50 0.14
C GLU A 108 3.39 -39.04 0.12
N THR A 109 3.49 -38.44 -1.07
CA THR A 109 3.90 -37.03 -1.23
C THR A 109 2.73 -36.10 -1.53
N VAL A 110 2.63 -35.03 -0.75
CA VAL A 110 1.67 -33.93 -0.92
C VAL A 110 2.38 -32.73 -1.54
N LEU A 111 1.79 -32.18 -2.61
CA LEU A 111 2.23 -30.96 -3.27
C LEU A 111 1.72 -29.73 -2.50
N ILE A 112 2.62 -28.82 -2.14
CA ILE A 112 2.29 -27.58 -1.41
C ILE A 112 2.75 -26.37 -2.23
N PHE A 113 1.99 -25.27 -2.12
CA PHE A 113 2.30 -23.98 -2.71
C PHE A 113 2.47 -22.91 -1.63
N ASP A 114 3.58 -22.19 -1.66
CA ASP A 114 3.84 -20.99 -0.86
C ASP A 114 3.85 -19.77 -1.79
N GLY A 115 2.71 -19.07 -1.83
CA GLY A 115 2.43 -17.96 -2.76
C GLY A 115 1.02 -18.03 -3.35
N PRO A 116 0.66 -17.09 -4.25
CA PRO A 116 -0.65 -17.07 -4.90
C PRO A 116 -0.90 -18.32 -5.75
N HIS A 117 -1.96 -19.07 -5.43
CA HIS A 117 -2.36 -20.24 -6.19
C HIS A 117 -3.87 -20.49 -6.11
N GLU A 118 -4.46 -20.97 -7.20
CA GLU A 118 -5.87 -21.36 -7.26
C GLU A 118 -6.06 -22.65 -8.07
N TRP A 119 -7.08 -23.45 -7.72
CA TRP A 119 -7.44 -24.63 -8.50
C TRP A 119 -8.47 -24.28 -9.58
N ASN A 120 -8.05 -24.24 -10.83
CA ASN A 120 -8.93 -24.07 -11.99
C ASN A 120 -9.28 -25.44 -12.57
N ILE A 121 -10.19 -26.16 -11.89
CA ILE A 121 -10.88 -27.44 -12.23
C ILE A 121 -10.07 -28.62 -12.81
N THR A 122 -9.09 -28.38 -13.67
CA THR A 122 -8.17 -29.28 -14.35
C THR A 122 -6.70 -29.08 -13.95
N HIS A 123 -6.32 -27.92 -13.40
CA HIS A 123 -4.93 -27.58 -13.07
C HIS A 123 -4.82 -26.53 -11.95
N TRP A 124 -3.61 -26.37 -11.41
CA TRP A 124 -3.27 -25.28 -10.50
C TRP A 124 -2.78 -24.07 -11.28
N GLU A 125 -3.36 -22.91 -11.03
CA GLU A 125 -2.82 -21.62 -11.50
C GLU A 125 -1.88 -21.07 -10.44
N ILE A 126 -0.65 -20.72 -10.82
CA ILE A 126 0.36 -20.14 -9.92
C ILE A 126 1.08 -18.97 -10.58
N THR A 127 1.67 -18.07 -9.79
CA THR A 127 2.60 -17.05 -10.31
C THR A 127 4.05 -17.56 -10.31
N LYS A 128 4.95 -16.90 -11.07
CA LYS A 128 6.39 -17.27 -11.07
C LYS A 128 7.08 -17.13 -9.71
N GLU A 129 6.49 -16.37 -8.78
CA GLU A 129 6.99 -16.17 -7.42
C GLU A 129 6.53 -17.27 -6.46
N THR A 130 5.55 -18.07 -6.87
CA THR A 130 4.99 -19.16 -6.05
C THR A 130 6.02 -20.26 -5.92
N LYS A 131 6.38 -20.58 -4.69
CA LYS A 131 7.32 -21.66 -4.37
C LYS A 131 6.56 -22.96 -4.24
N ILE A 132 7.10 -23.99 -4.86
CA ILE A 132 6.61 -25.37 -4.80
C ILE A 132 7.43 -26.15 -3.78
N LEU A 133 6.74 -26.88 -2.91
CA LEU A 133 7.32 -27.73 -1.88
C LEU A 133 6.62 -29.09 -1.85
N PHE A 134 7.26 -30.04 -1.19
CA PHE A 134 6.73 -31.39 -0.99
C PHE A 134 6.71 -31.73 0.50
N GLU A 135 5.57 -32.18 1.00
CA GLU A 135 5.45 -32.82 2.30
C GLU A 135 5.30 -34.33 2.10
N VAL A 136 6.15 -35.13 2.78
CA VAL A 136 6.19 -36.58 2.55
C VAL A 136 5.90 -37.35 3.82
N HIS A 137 4.94 -38.28 3.73
CA HIS A 137 4.63 -39.22 4.79
C HIS A 137 5.23 -40.61 4.50
N THR A 138 6.10 -41.10 5.38
CA THR A 138 6.99 -42.25 5.10
C THR A 138 6.68 -43.51 5.91
N HIS A 139 5.52 -43.56 6.57
CA HIS A 139 5.03 -44.77 7.26
C HIS A 139 6.04 -45.40 8.26
N GLY A 140 6.95 -44.58 8.82
CA GLY A 140 7.96 -45.00 9.80
C GLY A 140 9.32 -45.38 9.23
N CYS A 141 9.48 -45.43 7.90
CA CYS A 141 10.74 -45.76 7.22
C CYS A 141 11.65 -44.55 6.99
N GLY A 142 11.22 -43.32 7.29
CA GLY A 142 12.01 -42.11 7.06
C GLY A 142 12.12 -41.74 5.58
N LEU A 143 12.38 -40.46 5.27
CA LEU A 143 12.50 -39.99 3.90
C LEU A 143 13.96 -40.12 3.44
N LYS A 144 14.20 -40.87 2.36
CA LYS A 144 15.53 -40.93 1.74
C LYS A 144 15.73 -39.78 0.77
N GLU A 145 14.83 -39.62 -0.19
CA GLU A 145 14.88 -38.52 -1.16
C GLU A 145 13.52 -38.28 -1.81
N THR A 146 13.27 -37.05 -2.23
CA THR A 146 12.18 -36.69 -3.14
C THR A 146 12.79 -36.22 -4.44
N LYS A 147 12.24 -36.66 -5.57
CA LYS A 147 12.64 -36.23 -6.90
C LYS A 147 11.48 -35.64 -7.64
N TYR A 148 11.77 -34.63 -8.44
CA TYR A 148 10.80 -34.01 -9.33
C TYR A 148 11.42 -33.74 -10.70
N LYS A 149 10.57 -33.58 -11.70
CA LYS A 149 10.94 -33.00 -13.00
C LYS A 149 9.76 -32.22 -13.53
N ILE A 150 10.06 -31.21 -14.34
CA ILE A 150 9.06 -30.37 -15.01
C ILE A 150 9.11 -30.72 -16.49
N ASP A 151 7.96 -31.01 -17.08
CA ASP A 151 7.79 -31.43 -18.47
C ASP A 151 8.72 -32.62 -18.83
N ASP A 152 9.42 -32.51 -19.95
CA ASP A 152 10.43 -33.46 -20.43
C ASP A 152 11.83 -33.23 -19.82
N GLY A 153 11.92 -32.48 -18.72
CA GLY A 153 13.15 -32.21 -18.01
C GLY A 153 13.78 -33.45 -17.34
N ASN A 154 14.99 -33.28 -16.82
CA ASN A 154 15.67 -34.31 -16.05
C ASN A 154 15.16 -34.35 -14.60
N TRP A 155 15.14 -35.56 -14.03
CA TRP A 155 14.87 -35.75 -12.60
C TRP A 155 15.91 -35.02 -11.75
N THR A 156 15.40 -34.18 -10.85
CA THR A 156 16.17 -33.37 -9.91
C THR A 156 15.79 -33.77 -8.49
N ILE A 157 16.78 -33.85 -7.59
CA ILE A 157 16.52 -34.11 -6.17
C ILE A 157 16.02 -32.81 -5.54
N PHE A 158 14.90 -32.90 -4.84
CA PHE A 158 14.34 -31.80 -4.06
C PHE A 158 15.20 -31.58 -2.81
N THR A 159 15.87 -30.43 -2.73
CA THR A 159 16.63 -29.99 -1.55
C THR A 159 15.99 -28.78 -0.88
N ASP A 160 15.37 -27.90 -1.68
CA ASP A 160 14.77 -26.65 -1.25
C ASP A 160 13.55 -26.32 -2.13
N PRO A 161 12.61 -25.48 -1.64
CA PRO A 161 11.51 -24.96 -2.45
C PRO A 161 11.98 -24.30 -3.74
N PHE A 162 11.26 -24.53 -4.84
CA PHE A 162 11.64 -24.05 -6.18
C PHE A 162 10.49 -23.32 -6.88
N THR A 163 10.80 -22.57 -7.92
CA THR A 163 9.82 -21.87 -8.77
C THR A 163 9.86 -22.39 -10.20
N ILE A 164 8.74 -22.24 -10.92
CA ILE A 164 8.69 -22.46 -12.37
C ILE A 164 8.71 -21.10 -13.04
N ASN A 165 9.83 -20.78 -13.71
CA ASN A 165 10.07 -19.45 -14.26
C ASN A 165 9.54 -19.25 -15.69
N LYS A 166 9.20 -20.34 -16.38
CA LYS A 166 8.65 -20.30 -17.73
C LYS A 166 7.13 -20.20 -17.62
N GLU A 167 6.54 -19.35 -18.45
CA GLU A 167 5.10 -19.14 -18.50
C GLU A 167 4.39 -20.26 -19.28
N GLY A 168 3.12 -20.46 -18.95
CA GLY A 168 2.22 -21.39 -19.61
C GLY A 168 2.01 -22.69 -18.85
N MET A 169 1.44 -23.67 -19.54
CA MET A 169 1.14 -24.98 -18.97
C MET A 169 2.39 -25.84 -18.82
N HIS A 170 2.56 -26.38 -17.62
CA HIS A 170 3.62 -27.29 -17.23
C HIS A 170 3.04 -28.55 -16.59
N GLU A 171 3.70 -29.67 -16.84
CA GLU A 171 3.40 -30.93 -16.16
C GLU A 171 4.50 -31.22 -15.14
N LEU A 172 4.16 -31.14 -13.86
CA LEU A 172 5.06 -31.45 -12.76
C LEU A 172 4.94 -32.93 -12.41
N PHE A 173 6.04 -33.67 -12.56
CA PHE A 173 6.16 -35.04 -12.09
C PHE A 173 6.97 -35.09 -10.81
N TYR A 174 6.53 -35.88 -9.84
CA TYR A 174 7.26 -36.06 -8.59
C TYR A 174 7.07 -37.46 -8.02
N TYR A 175 8.10 -37.93 -7.31
CA TYR A 175 8.02 -39.13 -6.50
C TYR A 175 9.05 -39.09 -5.36
N SER A 176 8.79 -39.80 -4.28
CA SER A 176 9.65 -39.98 -3.12
C SER A 176 10.06 -41.42 -2.92
N VAL A 177 11.22 -41.57 -2.28
CA VAL A 177 11.81 -42.83 -1.86
C VAL A 177 12.05 -42.77 -0.36
N ASP A 178 11.68 -43.82 0.36
CA ASP A 178 11.95 -43.93 1.80
C ASP A 178 13.31 -44.61 2.07
N GLU A 179 13.78 -44.63 3.33
CA GLU A 179 15.05 -45.31 3.67
C GLU A 179 14.96 -46.85 3.57
N CYS A 180 13.74 -47.39 3.54
CA CYS A 180 13.44 -48.79 3.26
C CYS A 180 13.53 -49.15 1.77
N ASN A 181 13.81 -48.15 0.89
CA ASN A 181 13.86 -48.25 -0.56
C ASN A 181 12.52 -48.61 -1.23
N ALA A 182 11.40 -48.23 -0.61
CA ALA A 182 10.09 -48.18 -1.26
C ALA A 182 10.02 -46.95 -2.18
N TYR A 183 9.36 -47.11 -3.33
CA TYR A 183 9.15 -46.04 -4.30
C TYR A 183 7.66 -45.75 -4.40
N GLU A 184 7.27 -44.49 -4.24
CA GLU A 184 5.92 -44.12 -4.64
C GLU A 184 5.76 -44.13 -6.17
N PRO A 185 4.55 -44.40 -6.69
CA PRO A 185 4.25 -44.17 -8.08
C PRO A 185 4.54 -42.72 -8.46
N VAL A 186 5.00 -42.48 -9.68
CA VAL A 186 5.19 -41.11 -10.16
C VAL A 186 3.84 -40.40 -10.18
N ASN A 187 3.72 -39.36 -9.35
CA ASN A 187 2.61 -38.44 -9.34
C ASN A 187 2.80 -37.40 -10.45
N ALA A 188 1.68 -36.85 -10.94
CA ALA A 188 1.66 -35.80 -11.95
C ALA A 188 0.64 -34.72 -11.56
N ALA A 189 1.01 -33.46 -11.73
CA ALA A 189 0.13 -32.31 -11.55
C ALA A 189 0.29 -31.33 -12.72
N TRP A 190 -0.84 -30.84 -13.24
CA TRP A 190 -0.84 -29.74 -14.21
C TRP A 190 -0.76 -28.42 -13.47
N ILE A 191 0.19 -27.57 -13.90
CA ILE A 191 0.46 -26.26 -13.33
C ILE A 191 0.48 -25.24 -14.46
N GLU A 192 -0.41 -24.26 -14.43
CA GLU A 192 -0.32 -23.07 -15.28
C GLU A 192 0.45 -21.99 -14.54
N VAL A 193 1.63 -21.64 -15.06
CA VAL A 193 2.33 -20.44 -14.60
C VAL A 193 1.71 -19.24 -15.33
N VAL A 194 0.82 -18.55 -14.62
CA VAL A 194 0.16 -17.36 -15.14
C VAL A 194 1.15 -16.19 -15.21
N ASN A 195 0.94 -15.35 -16.22
CA ASN A 195 1.83 -14.26 -16.59
C ASN A 195 2.18 -13.33 -15.41
N ASN A 196 3.46 -12.95 -15.31
CA ASN A 196 3.99 -12.06 -14.26
C ASN A 196 4.31 -10.65 -14.76
N ILE A 197 3.68 -10.22 -15.86
CA ILE A 197 3.81 -8.84 -16.30
C ILE A 197 2.88 -8.00 -15.42
N ALA A 198 3.48 -7.15 -14.60
CA ALA A 198 2.73 -6.17 -13.82
C ALA A 198 2.00 -5.19 -14.76
N PRO A 199 0.86 -4.62 -14.32
CA PRO A 199 0.15 -3.63 -15.11
C PRO A 199 1.04 -2.40 -15.32
N THR A 200 0.75 -1.62 -16.35
CA THR A 200 1.42 -0.33 -16.58
C THR A 200 0.46 0.82 -16.31
N THR A 201 0.89 1.77 -15.49
CA THR A 201 0.10 2.99 -15.25
C THR A 201 0.73 4.22 -15.89
N ASP A 202 -0.06 4.92 -16.71
CA ASP A 202 0.22 6.26 -17.21
C ASP A 202 -0.56 7.31 -16.40
N TYR A 203 -0.11 8.56 -16.50
CA TYR A 203 -0.77 9.69 -15.85
C TYR A 203 -0.94 10.87 -16.82
N VAL A 204 -1.96 11.68 -16.55
CA VAL A 204 -2.19 12.96 -17.21
C VAL A 204 -2.38 14.03 -16.14
N LEU A 205 -1.62 15.12 -16.26
CA LEU A 205 -1.82 16.33 -15.47
C LEU A 205 -2.73 17.29 -16.23
N THR A 206 -3.60 17.98 -15.49
CA THR A 206 -4.41 19.09 -15.98
C THR A 206 -4.22 20.28 -15.04
N PRO A 207 -3.57 21.38 -15.49
CA PRO A 207 -2.99 21.56 -16.83
C PRO A 207 -1.80 20.61 -17.11
N SER A 208 -1.54 20.32 -18.38
CA SER A 208 -0.51 19.35 -18.80
C SER A 208 0.92 19.84 -18.62
N SER A 209 1.08 21.16 -18.45
CA SER A 209 2.33 21.83 -18.17
C SER A 209 2.09 22.94 -17.16
N PRO A 210 3.13 23.36 -16.41
CA PRO A 210 3.06 24.54 -15.56
C PRO A 210 2.49 25.74 -16.32
N ASP A 211 1.52 26.42 -15.70
CA ASP A 211 0.82 27.59 -16.25
C ASP A 211 1.27 28.92 -15.63
N GLY A 212 2.29 28.85 -14.76
CA GLY A 212 3.09 29.99 -14.30
C GLY A 212 4.54 29.89 -14.77
N ASP A 213 5.38 30.71 -14.14
CA ASP A 213 6.79 30.85 -14.49
C ASP A 213 7.69 29.86 -13.74
N ASN A 214 8.91 29.67 -14.26
CA ASN A 214 9.96 28.82 -13.68
C ASN A 214 9.50 27.39 -13.33
N GLY A 215 8.50 26.86 -14.03
CA GLY A 215 7.93 25.53 -13.79
C GLY A 215 6.96 25.45 -12.60
N TRP A 216 6.41 26.57 -12.14
CA TRP A 216 5.33 26.61 -11.15
C TRP A 216 3.95 26.58 -11.81
N TYR A 217 3.01 25.94 -11.13
CA TYR A 217 1.60 26.08 -11.43
C TYR A 217 1.00 27.22 -10.60
N VAL A 218 0.24 28.11 -11.24
CA VAL A 218 -0.53 29.18 -10.58
C VAL A 218 -2.02 28.84 -10.50
N SER A 219 -2.37 27.60 -10.82
CA SER A 219 -3.71 27.03 -10.68
C SER A 219 -3.67 25.67 -9.96
N ASN A 220 -4.86 25.09 -9.73
CA ASN A 220 -4.96 23.76 -9.14
C ASN A 220 -4.50 22.70 -10.17
N VAL A 221 -3.77 21.69 -9.70
CA VAL A 221 -3.31 20.58 -10.55
C VAL A 221 -4.20 19.37 -10.34
N THR A 222 -4.83 18.89 -11.40
CA THR A 222 -5.63 17.66 -11.40
C THR A 222 -4.84 16.52 -12.04
N ILE A 223 -4.83 15.35 -11.39
CA ILE A 223 -4.16 14.15 -11.88
C ILE A 223 -5.19 13.07 -12.20
N THR A 224 -5.07 12.50 -13.39
CA THR A 224 -5.83 11.31 -13.79
C THR A 224 -4.86 10.18 -14.10
N PHE A 225 -5.13 8.99 -13.56
CA PHE A 225 -4.35 7.79 -13.86
C PHE A 225 -5.07 6.92 -14.89
N THR A 226 -4.32 6.26 -15.75
CA THR A 226 -4.83 5.26 -16.68
C THR A 226 -3.93 4.05 -16.62
N ALA A 227 -4.39 3.01 -15.94
CA ALA A 227 -3.72 1.74 -15.86
C ALA A 227 -4.18 0.82 -16.99
N LYS A 228 -3.25 0.04 -17.54
CA LYS A 228 -3.50 -0.94 -18.59
C LYS A 228 -2.78 -2.24 -18.26
N ASP A 229 -3.50 -3.32 -18.49
CA ASP A 229 -2.96 -4.66 -18.53
C ASP A 229 -3.72 -5.44 -19.60
N ASP A 230 -2.99 -6.01 -20.55
CA ASP A 230 -3.58 -6.65 -21.74
C ASP A 230 -3.92 -8.13 -21.52
N ILE A 231 -3.65 -8.68 -20.32
CA ILE A 231 -3.66 -10.13 -20.08
C ILE A 231 -4.66 -10.50 -18.98
N THR A 232 -4.42 -10.06 -17.75
CA THR A 232 -5.29 -10.35 -16.59
C THR A 232 -6.22 -9.18 -16.29
N GLY A 233 -5.91 -8.00 -16.81
CA GLY A 233 -6.62 -6.75 -16.56
C GLY A 233 -6.26 -6.13 -15.22
N VAL A 234 -6.48 -4.82 -15.10
CA VAL A 234 -6.17 -4.08 -13.88
C VAL A 234 -7.19 -4.39 -12.79
N ASP A 235 -6.72 -4.71 -11.57
CA ASP A 235 -7.57 -4.83 -10.39
C ASP A 235 -7.75 -3.47 -9.70
N SER A 236 -6.64 -2.83 -9.32
CA SER A 236 -6.66 -1.61 -8.51
C SER A 236 -5.45 -0.72 -8.79
N THR A 237 -5.66 0.60 -8.78
CA THR A 237 -4.58 1.60 -8.76
C THR A 237 -4.51 2.24 -7.37
N TYR A 238 -3.31 2.43 -6.85
CA TYR A 238 -3.04 3.07 -5.58
C TYR A 238 -2.16 4.29 -5.76
N TYR A 239 -2.39 5.31 -4.95
CA TYR A 239 -1.57 6.52 -4.93
C TYR A 239 -1.36 7.03 -3.51
N LYS A 240 -0.34 7.85 -3.33
CA LYS A 240 -0.20 8.68 -2.14
C LYS A 240 0.33 10.05 -2.52
N VAL A 241 -0.14 11.05 -1.79
CA VAL A 241 0.26 12.45 -1.96
C VAL A 241 1.18 12.80 -0.80
N ASP A 242 2.37 13.29 -1.13
CA ASP A 242 3.42 13.68 -0.21
C ASP A 242 3.75 12.56 0.80
N ASN A 243 3.63 12.84 2.09
CA ASN A 243 3.92 11.92 3.17
C ASN A 243 2.68 11.17 3.68
N ASN A 244 1.55 11.26 2.99
CA ASN A 244 0.32 10.59 3.40
C ASN A 244 0.37 9.08 3.14
N GLY A 245 -0.57 8.35 3.73
CA GLY A 245 -0.78 6.93 3.48
C GLY A 245 -1.22 6.63 2.05
N TRP A 246 -1.05 5.38 1.63
CA TRP A 246 -1.56 4.89 0.35
C TRP A 246 -3.08 4.86 0.36
N MET A 247 -3.68 5.35 -0.72
CA MET A 247 -5.12 5.40 -0.95
C MET A 247 -5.44 4.71 -2.28
N LYS A 248 -6.58 4.04 -2.35
CA LYS A 248 -7.09 3.45 -3.59
C LYS A 248 -7.63 4.56 -4.49
N TYR A 249 -7.24 4.55 -5.76
CA TYR A 249 -7.70 5.49 -6.77
C TYR A 249 -9.09 5.08 -7.29
N SER A 250 -10.05 6.01 -7.21
CA SER A 250 -11.39 5.85 -7.78
C SER A 250 -11.72 6.94 -8.80
N ASP A 251 -11.23 8.16 -8.57
CA ASP A 251 -11.55 9.36 -9.33
C ASP A 251 -10.34 10.30 -9.41
N SER A 252 -10.40 11.29 -10.31
CA SER A 252 -9.36 12.31 -10.47
C SER A 252 -8.98 13.00 -9.15
N ILE A 253 -7.69 13.25 -8.96
CA ILE A 253 -7.15 13.86 -7.74
C ILE A 253 -6.84 15.32 -8.02
N THR A 254 -7.38 16.26 -7.24
CA THR A 254 -7.07 17.69 -7.38
C THR A 254 -6.21 18.17 -6.22
N ILE A 255 -5.02 18.70 -6.51
CA ILE A 255 -4.15 19.33 -5.53
C ILE A 255 -4.36 20.84 -5.56
N THR A 256 -4.79 21.38 -4.43
CA THR A 256 -5.14 22.80 -4.27
C THR A 256 -4.17 23.56 -3.37
N ASN A 257 -3.33 22.86 -2.61
CA ASN A 257 -2.43 23.50 -1.67
C ASN A 257 -1.21 24.03 -2.42
N ASN A 258 -0.64 25.12 -1.93
CA ASN A 258 0.61 25.64 -2.42
C ASN A 258 1.79 24.83 -1.86
N GLY A 259 2.92 24.89 -2.55
CA GLY A 259 4.16 24.21 -2.18
C GLY A 259 4.60 23.18 -3.21
N LYS A 260 5.63 22.41 -2.85
CA LYS A 260 6.15 21.30 -3.65
C LYS A 260 5.42 20.03 -3.29
N HIS A 261 4.97 19.31 -4.31
CA HIS A 261 4.24 18.06 -4.16
C HIS A 261 4.95 16.90 -4.84
N ILE A 262 4.86 15.73 -4.21
CA ILE A 262 5.26 14.44 -4.77
C ILE A 262 4.07 13.47 -4.73
N ILE A 263 3.72 12.90 -5.87
CA ILE A 263 2.71 11.84 -5.93
C ILE A 263 3.41 10.54 -6.31
N LYS A 264 3.23 9.52 -5.48
CA LYS A 264 3.67 8.16 -5.81
C LYS A 264 2.46 7.31 -6.15
N TYR A 265 2.59 6.44 -7.15
CA TYR A 265 1.51 5.60 -7.63
C TYR A 265 2.01 4.25 -8.14
N TYR A 266 1.14 3.24 -8.07
CA TYR A 266 1.34 1.92 -8.66
C TYR A 266 -0.03 1.24 -8.86
N SER A 267 -0.10 0.26 -9.75
CA SER A 267 -1.26 -0.60 -9.96
C SER A 267 -0.95 -2.07 -9.67
N ILE A 268 -2.03 -2.81 -9.39
CA ILE A 268 -2.04 -4.25 -9.21
C ILE A 268 -3.02 -4.83 -10.23
N ASP A 269 -2.65 -5.94 -10.88
CA ASP A 269 -3.55 -6.67 -11.78
C ASP A 269 -4.41 -7.70 -11.03
N ARG A 270 -5.29 -8.42 -11.74
CA ARG A 270 -6.15 -9.45 -11.13
C ARG A 270 -5.42 -10.71 -10.68
N ALA A 271 -4.18 -10.92 -11.13
CA ALA A 271 -3.33 -12.03 -10.69
C ALA A 271 -2.44 -11.66 -9.48
N GLY A 272 -2.55 -10.42 -8.98
CA GLY A 272 -1.77 -9.92 -7.85
C GLY A 272 -0.39 -9.37 -8.22
N ASN A 273 -0.05 -9.28 -9.51
CA ASN A 273 1.19 -8.66 -9.96
C ASN A 273 1.15 -7.16 -9.71
N LYS A 274 2.19 -6.64 -9.07
CA LYS A 274 2.31 -5.23 -8.67
C LYS A 274 3.38 -4.52 -9.48
N GLU A 275 3.06 -3.36 -10.04
CA GLU A 275 4.07 -2.54 -10.71
C GLU A 275 4.98 -1.81 -9.71
N GLU A 276 6.21 -1.51 -10.13
CA GLU A 276 7.12 -0.66 -9.36
C GLU A 276 6.56 0.75 -9.20
N ALA A 277 6.65 1.29 -7.98
CA ALA A 277 6.04 2.58 -7.67
C ALA A 277 6.74 3.72 -8.43
N LYS A 278 5.96 4.42 -9.26
CA LYS A 278 6.40 5.61 -10.01
C LYS A 278 6.18 6.88 -9.19
N SER A 279 6.84 7.98 -9.59
CA SER A 279 6.68 9.27 -8.91
C SER A 279 6.50 10.43 -9.89
N ILE A 280 5.66 11.38 -9.52
CA ILE A 280 5.43 12.67 -10.18
C ILE A 280 5.81 13.76 -9.18
N THR A 281 6.53 14.79 -9.62
CA THR A 281 6.82 15.97 -8.80
C THR A 281 6.39 17.23 -9.54
N PHE A 282 5.77 18.15 -8.81
CA PHE A 282 5.39 19.47 -9.30
C PHE A 282 5.30 20.45 -8.13
N LYS A 283 5.09 21.73 -8.44
CA LYS A 283 5.06 22.80 -7.45
C LYS A 283 3.95 23.80 -7.80
N ILE A 284 3.17 24.20 -6.80
CA ILE A 284 2.01 25.10 -6.95
C ILE A 284 2.27 26.35 -6.12
N ASP A 285 2.05 27.51 -6.70
CA ASP A 285 2.01 28.78 -5.98
C ASP A 285 0.98 29.70 -6.64
N LYS A 286 -0.15 29.87 -5.95
CA LYS A 286 -1.27 30.72 -6.40
C LYS A 286 -1.34 32.03 -5.63
N THR A 287 -0.41 32.25 -4.72
CA THR A 287 -0.43 33.42 -3.84
C THR A 287 0.36 34.53 -4.48
N ASN A 288 -0.24 35.70 -4.61
CA ASN A 288 0.49 36.87 -5.08
C ASN A 288 1.57 37.25 -4.04
N PRO A 289 2.73 37.77 -4.48
CA PRO A 289 3.69 38.37 -3.58
C PRO A 289 3.07 39.57 -2.86
N MET A 290 3.63 39.94 -1.72
CA MET A 290 3.33 41.20 -1.05
C MET A 290 4.28 42.29 -1.56
N VAL A 291 3.78 43.52 -1.71
CA VAL A 291 4.58 44.71 -2.04
C VAL A 291 4.01 45.93 -1.33
N ASN A 292 4.86 46.70 -0.64
CA ASN A 292 4.48 47.94 0.04
C ASN A 292 5.62 48.98 0.00
N PHE A 293 5.28 50.25 -0.15
CA PHE A 293 6.25 51.34 0.05
C PHE A 293 6.72 51.43 1.50
N GLU A 294 8.04 51.36 1.71
CA GLU A 294 8.68 51.82 2.95
C GLU A 294 9.09 53.29 2.87
N LYS A 295 9.56 53.72 1.69
CA LYS A 295 9.84 55.13 1.37
C LYS A 295 9.48 55.45 -0.08
N PRO A 296 8.93 56.65 -0.35
CA PRO A 296 8.52 57.65 0.64
C PRO A 296 7.25 57.22 1.39
N THR A 297 7.20 57.51 2.69
CA THR A 297 5.98 57.33 3.49
C THR A 297 4.94 58.30 2.97
N TYR A 298 3.73 57.80 2.70
CA TYR A 298 2.65 58.64 2.20
C TYR A 298 2.38 59.82 3.16
N GLY A 299 2.17 61.01 2.59
CA GLY A 299 1.82 62.19 3.37
C GLY A 299 2.98 62.76 4.18
N HIS A 300 4.20 62.78 3.65
CA HIS A 300 5.35 63.41 4.32
C HIS A 300 6.12 64.35 3.38
N LEU A 301 6.78 65.35 3.97
CA LEU A 301 7.76 66.20 3.29
C LEU A 301 9.15 65.58 3.39
N TYR A 302 9.80 65.39 2.25
CA TYR A 302 11.19 64.99 2.14
C TYR A 302 12.03 66.12 1.54
N ILE A 303 13.15 66.48 2.18
CA ILE A 303 14.13 67.42 1.64
C ILE A 303 15.48 66.72 1.59
N LEU A 304 16.07 66.63 0.39
CA LEU A 304 17.36 65.98 0.13
C LEU A 304 17.44 64.57 0.75
N GLY A 305 16.37 63.77 0.60
CA GLY A 305 16.28 62.41 1.11
C GLY A 305 15.95 62.27 2.61
N LYS A 306 15.81 63.38 3.36
CA LYS A 306 15.44 63.36 4.78
C LYS A 306 13.96 63.67 4.97
N GLU A 307 13.27 62.83 5.73
CA GLU A 307 11.90 63.09 6.19
C GLU A 307 11.89 64.26 7.19
N ILE A 308 11.00 65.23 6.97
CA ILE A 308 10.96 66.49 7.74
C ILE A 308 9.71 66.58 8.62
N MET A 309 8.54 66.36 8.03
CA MET A 309 7.25 66.50 8.71
C MET A 309 6.12 65.82 7.94
N PRO A 310 5.02 65.43 8.61
CA PRO A 310 3.83 64.97 7.94
C PRO A 310 3.11 66.10 7.19
N LEU A 311 2.42 65.73 6.11
CA LEU A 311 1.63 66.54 5.20
C LEU A 311 0.37 65.77 4.79
N LYS A 312 -0.57 66.44 4.10
CA LYS A 312 -1.72 65.77 3.48
C LYS A 312 -1.35 64.94 2.24
N HIS A 313 -0.26 65.30 1.57
CA HIS A 313 0.26 64.64 0.38
C HIS A 313 1.78 64.58 0.49
N THR A 314 2.39 63.57 -0.15
CA THR A 314 3.85 63.44 -0.18
C THR A 314 4.48 64.52 -1.06
N VAL A 315 5.46 65.24 -0.54
CA VAL A 315 6.23 66.27 -1.25
C VAL A 315 7.71 65.94 -1.13
N ILE A 316 8.45 65.94 -2.23
CA ILE A 316 9.88 65.61 -2.26
C ILE A 316 10.65 66.75 -2.94
N ILE A 317 11.63 67.29 -2.23
CA ILE A 317 12.55 68.33 -2.73
C ILE A 317 13.93 67.70 -2.88
N GLY A 318 14.43 67.59 -4.12
CA GLY A 318 15.65 66.87 -4.50
C GLY A 318 15.38 65.42 -4.92
N LYS A 319 16.42 64.57 -4.85
CA LYS A 319 16.35 63.16 -5.23
C LYS A 319 15.36 62.40 -4.35
N ALA A 320 14.55 61.53 -4.96
CA ALA A 320 13.59 60.70 -4.24
C ALA A 320 14.17 59.31 -3.98
N MET A 321 14.24 58.91 -2.71
CA MET A 321 14.56 57.53 -2.33
C MET A 321 13.28 56.71 -2.33
N ILE A 322 13.24 55.70 -3.19
CA ILE A 322 12.16 54.74 -3.28
C ILE A 322 12.67 53.44 -2.66
N LYS A 323 12.06 53.02 -1.56
CA LYS A 323 12.37 51.79 -0.87
C LYS A 323 11.09 50.99 -0.70
N ILE A 324 11.13 49.72 -1.09
CA ILE A 324 9.98 48.82 -1.08
C ILE A 324 10.28 47.62 -0.20
N ASN A 325 9.27 47.16 0.55
CA ASN A 325 9.27 45.85 1.15
C ASN A 325 8.44 44.91 0.25
N ALA A 326 9.11 43.92 -0.33
CA ALA A 326 8.46 42.91 -1.16
C ALA A 326 8.87 41.50 -0.70
N HIS A 327 7.89 40.61 -0.59
CA HIS A 327 8.09 39.28 -0.04
C HIS A 327 7.10 38.27 -0.62
N ASP A 328 7.57 37.04 -0.83
CA ASP A 328 6.74 35.87 -1.13
C ASP A 328 7.23 34.66 -0.31
N GLU A 329 6.28 33.87 0.22
CA GLU A 329 6.58 32.76 1.15
C GLU A 329 6.83 31.41 0.46
N ILE A 330 6.44 31.25 -0.81
CA ILE A 330 6.33 29.92 -1.43
C ILE A 330 7.30 29.77 -2.60
N SER A 331 7.18 30.62 -3.61
CA SER A 331 8.07 30.64 -4.77
C SER A 331 9.24 31.60 -4.57
N GLY A 332 9.10 32.58 -3.68
CA GLY A 332 10.06 33.64 -3.44
C GLY A 332 10.00 34.72 -4.52
N MET A 333 10.65 35.86 -4.26
CA MET A 333 10.67 36.97 -5.20
C MET A 333 11.51 36.67 -6.45
N GLU A 334 11.03 37.09 -7.62
CA GLU A 334 11.80 37.11 -8.88
C GLU A 334 12.40 38.50 -9.12
N LYS A 335 11.58 39.55 -9.09
CA LYS A 335 11.99 40.94 -9.36
C LYS A 335 10.96 41.96 -8.91
N VAL A 336 11.39 43.22 -8.82
CA VAL A 336 10.55 44.41 -8.66
C VAL A 336 10.85 45.41 -9.76
N GLU A 337 9.81 45.85 -10.45
CA GLU A 337 9.84 46.85 -11.51
C GLU A 337 9.30 48.19 -10.99
N PHE A 338 10.00 49.27 -11.27
CA PHE A 338 9.69 50.63 -10.84
C PHE A 338 9.33 51.49 -12.03
N TYR A 339 8.17 52.15 -11.93
CA TYR A 339 7.60 53.00 -12.96
C TYR A 339 7.38 54.41 -12.44
N VAL A 340 7.58 55.40 -13.31
CA VAL A 340 7.22 56.80 -13.08
C VAL A 340 6.33 57.25 -14.23
N ASP A 341 5.10 57.68 -13.91
CA ASP A 341 4.08 58.09 -14.88
C ASP A 341 3.83 57.04 -16.00
N GLY A 342 3.94 55.77 -15.63
CA GLY A 342 3.73 54.63 -16.53
C GLY A 342 4.96 54.20 -17.35
N GLU A 343 6.07 54.95 -17.31
CA GLU A 343 7.32 54.55 -17.94
C GLU A 343 8.16 53.66 -17.01
N LEU A 344 8.66 52.53 -17.51
CA LEU A 344 9.58 51.67 -16.75
C LEU A 344 10.93 52.39 -16.58
N LYS A 345 11.35 52.55 -15.32
CA LYS A 345 12.60 53.26 -14.97
C LYS A 345 13.67 52.33 -14.42
N LYS A 346 13.29 51.34 -13.61
CA LYS A 346 14.26 50.45 -12.96
C LYS A 346 13.67 49.06 -12.76
N VAL A 347 14.53 48.04 -12.85
CA VAL A 347 14.25 46.67 -12.45
C VAL A 347 15.30 46.26 -11.42
N ILE A 348 14.88 45.60 -10.35
CA ILE A 348 15.74 45.06 -9.30
C ILE A 348 15.33 43.60 -9.06
N ASP A 349 16.25 42.67 -9.22
CA ASP A 349 16.07 41.21 -9.12
C ASP A 349 16.58 40.62 -7.79
N ASN A 350 17.17 41.43 -6.92
CA ASN A 350 17.62 41.00 -5.60
C ASN A 350 17.43 42.08 -4.52
N GLU A 351 17.17 41.65 -3.29
CA GLU A 351 17.10 42.54 -2.14
C GLU A 351 18.45 43.25 -1.90
N PRO A 352 18.48 44.53 -1.45
CA PRO A 352 17.35 45.41 -1.15
C PRO A 352 16.70 46.06 -2.39
N TYR A 353 15.36 46.14 -2.38
CA TYR A 353 14.56 46.82 -3.41
C TYR A 353 14.56 48.35 -3.19
N GLU A 354 15.72 48.95 -3.43
CA GLU A 354 15.99 50.37 -3.25
C GLU A 354 16.41 51.04 -4.56
N TRP A 355 15.79 52.17 -4.88
CA TRP A 355 16.12 52.98 -6.03
C TRP A 355 16.11 54.47 -5.70
N ILE A 356 17.12 55.21 -6.17
CA ILE A 356 17.16 56.67 -6.11
C ILE A 356 16.71 57.22 -7.45
N LEU A 357 15.55 57.87 -7.46
CA LEU A 357 15.03 58.63 -8.59
C LEU A 357 15.72 60.01 -8.61
N ASP A 358 16.59 60.19 -9.61
CA ASP A 358 17.40 61.38 -9.86
C ASP A 358 17.10 61.99 -11.24
N GLU A 359 15.83 61.92 -11.65
CA GLU A 359 15.36 62.58 -12.88
C GLU A 359 14.91 64.00 -12.56
N LYS A 360 15.00 64.89 -13.56
CA LYS A 360 14.48 66.26 -13.45
C LYS A 360 12.97 66.21 -13.55
N ILE A 361 12.30 66.33 -12.42
CA ILE A 361 10.84 66.29 -12.30
C ILE A 361 10.41 67.51 -11.51
N ILE A 362 9.46 68.27 -12.07
CA ILE A 362 8.81 69.40 -11.41
C ILE A 362 7.32 69.20 -11.56
N GLY A 363 6.65 68.78 -10.49
CA GLY A 363 5.22 68.56 -10.48
C GLY A 363 4.80 67.27 -9.81
N THR A 364 3.53 66.92 -10.03
CA THR A 364 2.95 65.66 -9.58
C THR A 364 3.37 64.53 -10.51
N CYS A 365 3.81 63.41 -9.96
CA CYS A 365 4.03 62.16 -10.68
C CYS A 365 3.50 60.97 -9.89
N VAL A 366 3.19 59.89 -10.59
CA VAL A 366 2.80 58.61 -9.99
C VAL A 366 3.99 57.66 -10.02
N ILE A 367 4.43 57.22 -8.84
CA ILE A 367 5.42 56.15 -8.70
C ILE A 367 4.63 54.86 -8.52
N LYS A 368 4.78 53.93 -9.46
CA LYS A 368 4.17 52.60 -9.38
C LYS A 368 5.26 51.54 -9.28
N VAL A 369 5.06 50.55 -8.42
CA VAL A 369 5.93 49.39 -8.33
C VAL A 369 5.14 48.12 -8.62
N ILE A 370 5.75 47.18 -9.34
CA ILE A 370 5.19 45.87 -9.62
C ILE A 370 6.19 44.83 -9.15
N ALA A 371 5.78 43.99 -8.21
CA ALA A 371 6.55 42.88 -7.68
C ALA A 371 6.11 41.59 -8.38
N TYR A 372 7.08 40.79 -8.79
CA TYR A 372 6.90 39.49 -9.45
C TYR A 372 7.54 38.42 -8.56
N ASP A 373 6.81 37.34 -8.32
CA ASP A 373 7.37 36.14 -7.68
C ASP A 373 7.94 35.16 -8.72
N ASN A 374 8.59 34.09 -8.27
CA ASN A 374 9.15 33.09 -9.18
C ASN A 374 8.09 32.21 -9.84
N ALA A 375 6.83 32.25 -9.38
CA ALA A 375 5.72 31.52 -9.97
C ALA A 375 4.98 32.31 -11.06
N GLY A 376 5.31 33.58 -11.25
CA GLY A 376 4.67 34.47 -12.23
C GLY A 376 3.45 35.20 -11.66
N ASN A 377 3.18 35.11 -10.36
CA ASN A 377 2.17 35.95 -9.72
C ASN A 377 2.73 37.36 -9.52
N THR A 378 1.82 38.34 -9.51
CA THR A 378 2.19 39.75 -9.42
C THR A 378 1.38 40.50 -8.38
N ALA A 379 2.00 41.50 -7.79
CA ALA A 379 1.34 42.51 -6.98
C ALA A 379 1.87 43.89 -7.34
N SER A 380 1.05 44.91 -7.15
CA SER A 380 1.48 46.28 -7.41
C SER A 380 1.00 47.23 -6.32
N ASP A 381 1.81 48.24 -6.06
CA ASP A 381 1.47 49.37 -5.19
C ASP A 381 1.84 50.66 -5.93
N GLU A 382 1.13 51.75 -5.66
CA GLU A 382 1.39 53.04 -6.31
C GLU A 382 1.17 54.22 -5.36
N GLN A 383 2.00 55.25 -5.52
CA GLN A 383 1.91 56.47 -4.74
C GLN A 383 1.98 57.70 -5.65
N CYS A 384 1.02 58.60 -5.48
CA CYS A 384 1.03 59.93 -6.08
C CYS A 384 1.87 60.87 -5.21
N VAL A 385 2.93 61.43 -5.78
CA VAL A 385 3.87 62.33 -5.06
C VAL A 385 4.07 63.62 -5.87
N TRP A 386 4.43 64.71 -5.19
CA TRP A 386 4.89 65.92 -5.86
C TRP A 386 6.40 66.05 -5.70
N ILE A 387 7.14 66.12 -6.81
CA ILE A 387 8.60 66.18 -6.83
C ILE A 387 9.06 67.54 -7.37
N PHE A 388 10.05 68.13 -6.70
CA PHE A 388 10.85 69.25 -7.20
C PHE A 388 12.33 68.87 -7.21
N ASN A 389 12.81 68.39 -8.35
CA ASN A 389 14.21 68.05 -8.60
C ASN A 389 14.67 68.76 -9.89
N VAL A 390 15.70 69.60 -9.79
CA VAL A 390 16.12 70.57 -10.84
C VAL A 390 17.51 70.29 -11.40
#